data_AF-A0A4Y2IB49-F1
#
_entry.id   AF-A0A4Y2IB49-F1
#
_cell.length_a   1.000
_cell.length_b   1.000
_cell.length_c   1.000
_cell.angle_alpha   90.00
_cell.angle_beta   90.00
_cell.angle_gamma   90.00
#
_symmetry.space_group_name_H-M   'P 1'
#
loop_
_entity.id
_entity.type
_entity.pdbx_description
1 polymer ?
#
loop_
_entity_poly.entity_id
_entity_poly.type
_entity_poly.pdbx_seq_one_letter_code
_entity_poly.pdbx_strand_id
1 'polypeptide(L)'
;MELILNRLLQWFVCQLHANELPLRHLFVHVGGTTTGPRSLTGEIRKSLPGCEKLPVVSSTLIEYTLGEVTDKNDLSTDQLRLMEICEAISC
;
A
#
# COMPACT_ATOMS: atom_id res chain seq x y z
N MET A 1 -0.82 19.51 -3.37
CA MET A 1 -1.47 18.47 -2.53
C MET A 1 -0.62 18.17 -1.31
N GLU A 2 0.67 17.87 -1.48
CA GLU A 2 1.63 17.69 -0.36
C GLU A 2 1.76 18.91 0.54
N LEU A 3 1.88 20.11 -0.05
CA LEU A 3 1.92 21.39 0.70
C LEU A 3 0.66 21.68 1.51
N ILE A 4 -0.50 21.19 1.06
CA ILE A 4 -1.79 21.41 1.72
C ILE A 4 -1.96 20.41 2.87
N LEU A 5 -1.45 19.19 2.70
CA LEU A 5 -1.53 18.10 3.68
C LEU A 5 -0.33 18.08 4.64
N ASN A 6 0.67 18.94 4.41
CA ASN A 6 1.95 18.99 5.12
C ASN A 6 2.59 17.60 5.31
N ARG A 7 2.47 16.73 4.29
CA ARG A 7 2.90 15.33 4.36
C ARG A 7 3.52 14.89 3.05
N LEU A 8 4.55 14.05 3.15
CA LEU A 8 5.29 13.52 2.00
C LEU A 8 4.48 12.41 1.30
N LEU A 9 3.55 12.81 0.43
CA LEU A 9 2.71 11.87 -0.32
C LEU A 9 3.53 11.02 -1.29
N GLN A 10 4.64 11.56 -1.81
CA GLN A 10 5.55 10.83 -2.67
C GLN A 10 6.05 9.54 -2.00
N TRP A 11 6.45 9.60 -0.72
CA TRP A 11 6.87 8.41 0.00
C TRP A 11 5.73 7.43 0.25
N PHE A 12 4.52 7.92 0.50
CA PHE A 12 3.32 7.07 0.55
C PHE A 12 3.09 6.28 -0.74
N VAL A 13 3.24 6.94 -1.88
CA VAL A 13 3.11 6.29 -3.19
C VAL A 13 4.22 5.25 -3.38
N CYS A 14 5.46 5.56 -2.98
CA CYS A 14 6.57 4.61 -3.01
C CYS A 14 6.29 3.38 -2.11
N GLN A 15 5.71 3.57 -0.93
CA GLN A 15 5.32 2.47 -0.04
C GLN A 15 4.22 1.59 -0.65
N LEU A 16 3.21 2.21 -1.27
CA LEU A 16 2.16 1.48 -1.99
C LEU A 16 2.73 0.63 -3.12
N HIS A 17 3.68 1.17 -3.88
CA HIS A 17 4.38 0.44 -4.94
C HIS A 17 5.22 -0.73 -4.39
N ALA A 18 5.90 -0.55 -3.25
CA ALA A 18 6.63 -1.64 -2.61
C ALA A 18 5.71 -2.81 -2.20
N ASN A 19 4.48 -2.49 -1.79
CA ASN A 19 3.47 -3.48 -1.45
C ASN A 19 2.79 -4.11 -2.68
N GLU A 20 2.89 -3.51 -3.87
CA GLU A 20 2.22 -3.99 -5.08
C GLU A 20 2.69 -5.39 -5.48
N LEU A 21 4.00 -5.63 -5.54
CA LEU A 21 4.59 -6.92 -5.90
C LEU A 21 4.12 -8.09 -5.04
N PRO A 22 4.21 -8.04 -3.69
CA PRO A 22 3.70 -9.11 -2.83
C PRO A 22 2.18 -9.21 -2.84
N LEU A 23 1.46 -8.09 -2.95
CA LEU A 23 -0.01 -8.10 -2.99
C LEU A 23 -0.58 -8.54 -4.34
N ARG A 24 0.20 -8.50 -5.42
CA ARG A 24 -0.27 -8.86 -6.77
C ARG A 24 -0.87 -10.26 -6.81
N HIS A 25 -0.29 -11.22 -6.09
CA HIS A 25 -0.82 -12.58 -6.02
C HIS A 25 -2.13 -12.66 -5.20
N LEU A 26 -2.26 -11.82 -4.18
CA LEU A 26 -3.50 -11.67 -3.41
C LEU A 26 -4.60 -11.06 -4.28
N PHE A 27 -4.28 -10.03 -5.07
CA PHE A 27 -5.23 -9.39 -5.99
C PHE A 27 -5.69 -10.31 -7.12
N VAL A 28 -4.84 -11.24 -7.58
CA VAL A 28 -5.27 -12.28 -8.52
C VAL A 28 -6.35 -13.18 -7.90
N HIS A 29 -6.24 -13.49 -6.60
CA HIS A 29 -7.22 -14.31 -5.89
C HIS A 29 -8.50 -13.53 -5.56
N VAL A 30 -8.37 -12.34 -4.98
CA VAL A 30 -9.50 -11.52 -4.51
C VAL A 30 -10.25 -10.83 -5.66
N GLY A 31 -9.53 -10.47 -6.74
CA GLY A 31 -10.09 -9.79 -7.91
C GLY A 31 -10.93 -10.67 -8.83
N GLY A 32 -10.81 -11.99 -8.70
CA GLY A 32 -11.39 -12.94 -9.65
C GLY A 32 -10.81 -12.79 -11.07
N THR A 33 -11.46 -13.40 -12.05
CA THR A 33 -11.06 -13.31 -13.46
C THR A 33 -11.30 -11.88 -13.98
N THR A 34 -10.24 -11.08 -14.06
CA THR A 34 -10.29 -9.79 -14.73
C THR A 34 -9.98 -9.99 -16.22
N THR A 35 -10.90 -9.62 -17.11
CA THR A 35 -10.71 -9.73 -18.57
C THR A 35 -9.83 -8.57 -19.09
N GLY A 36 -8.63 -8.42 -18.54
CA GLY A 36 -7.67 -7.39 -18.96
C GLY A 36 -7.90 -5.99 -18.36
N PRO A 37 -6.92 -5.07 -18.55
CA PRO A 37 -6.83 -3.79 -17.83
C PRO A 37 -7.96 -2.79 -18.14
N ARG A 38 -8.69 -3.03 -19.23
CA ARG A 38 -9.75 -2.15 -19.72
C ARG A 38 -11.15 -2.69 -19.45
N SER A 39 -11.29 -3.98 -19.13
CA SER A 39 -12.61 -4.54 -18.83
C SER A 39 -12.89 -4.48 -17.35
N LEU A 40 -14.09 -4.03 -17.08
CA LEU A 40 -14.53 -3.52 -15.81
C LEU A 40 -15.40 -4.53 -15.07
N THR A 41 -15.09 -5.81 -15.25
CA THR A 41 -16.05 -6.91 -15.07
C THR A 41 -15.76 -7.83 -13.88
N GLY A 42 -14.66 -7.58 -13.14
CA GLY A 42 -14.33 -8.35 -11.95
C GLY A 42 -15.33 -8.15 -10.80
N GLU A 43 -15.48 -9.16 -9.94
CA GLU A 43 -16.45 -9.17 -8.83
C GLU A 43 -16.27 -7.99 -7.87
N ILE A 44 -15.03 -7.58 -7.58
CA ILE A 44 -14.72 -6.38 -6.77
C ILE A 44 -15.40 -5.13 -7.36
N ARG A 45 -15.38 -4.97 -8.68
CA ARG A 45 -15.99 -3.82 -9.34
C ARG A 45 -17.52 -3.88 -9.28
N LYS A 46 -18.11 -5.07 -9.32
CA LYS A 46 -19.58 -5.24 -9.18
C LYS A 46 -20.06 -4.81 -7.79
N SER A 47 -19.23 -4.97 -6.76
CA SER A 47 -19.51 -4.50 -5.40
C SER A 47 -19.22 -3.01 -5.15
N LEU A 48 -18.62 -2.30 -6.12
CA LEU A 48 -18.24 -0.90 -5.96
C LEU A 48 -19.41 0.11 -5.90
N PRO A 49 -20.52 -0.06 -6.67
CA PRO A 49 -21.64 0.87 -6.61
C PRO A 49 -22.26 0.95 -5.21
N GLY A 50 -22.36 2.15 -4.64
CA GLY A 50 -22.90 2.37 -3.29
C GLY A 50 -21.85 2.28 -2.18
N CYS A 51 -20.60 1.95 -2.50
CA CYS A 51 -19.50 1.94 -1.53
C CYS A 51 -19.25 3.33 -0.93
N GLU A 52 -19.51 4.41 -1.67
CA GLU A 52 -19.39 5.78 -1.18
C GLU A 52 -20.34 6.11 -0.02
N LYS A 53 -21.40 5.32 0.16
CA LYS A 53 -22.37 5.46 1.25
C LYS A 53 -22.06 4.55 2.43
N LEU A 54 -21.10 3.62 2.28
CA LEU A 54 -20.71 2.75 3.37
C LEU A 54 -19.94 3.57 4.42
N PRO A 55 -20.21 3.32 5.71
CA PRO A 55 -19.43 3.97 6.76
C PRO A 55 -17.97 3.53 6.65
N VAL A 56 -17.06 4.47 6.87
CA VAL A 56 -15.64 4.14 7.00
C VAL A 56 -15.49 3.27 8.23
N VAL A 57 -15.10 2.01 8.02
CA VAL A 57 -14.81 1.08 9.10
C VAL A 57 -13.47 1.49 9.72
N SER A 58 -13.47 1.75 11.03
CA SER A 58 -12.23 1.92 11.77
C SER A 58 -11.45 0.61 11.74
N SER A 59 -10.27 0.63 11.12
CA SER A 59 -9.34 -0.49 11.19
C SER A 59 -8.46 -0.32 12.43
N THR A 60 -8.16 -1.44 13.09
CA THR A 60 -7.14 -1.45 14.13
C THR A 60 -5.78 -1.22 13.47
N LEU A 61 -5.01 -0.28 14.01
CA LEU A 61 -3.60 -0.16 13.64
C LEU A 61 -2.93 -1.50 13.95
N ILE A 62 -2.25 -2.07 12.97
CA ILE A 62 -1.34 -3.17 13.24
C ILE A 62 -0.12 -2.53 13.87
N GLU A 63 0.03 -2.71 15.18
CA GLU A 63 1.24 -2.31 15.88
C GLU A 63 2.43 -3.02 15.22
N TYR A 64 3.32 -2.24 14.63
CA TYR A 64 4.56 -2.73 14.09
C TYR A 64 5.69 -1.95 14.75
N THR A 65 6.66 -2.68 15.27
CA THR A 65 7.95 -2.12 15.67
C THR A 65 8.91 -2.39 14.53
N LEU A 66 9.42 -1.34 13.88
CA LEU A 66 10.54 -1.50 12.97
C LEU A 66 11.70 -2.06 13.80
N GLY A 67 12.17 -3.26 13.46
CA GLY A 67 13.32 -3.84 14.14
C GLY A 67 14.53 -2.92 13.99
N GLU A 68 15.30 -2.75 15.06
CA GLU A 68 16.52 -1.95 15.02
C GLU A 68 17.52 -2.64 14.08
N VAL A 69 17.83 -1.99 12.96
CA VAL A 69 18.84 -2.46 12.01
C VAL A 69 20.20 -1.96 12.50
N THR A 70 21.03 -2.85 13.01
CA THR A 70 22.33 -2.52 13.61
C THR A 70 23.35 -1.99 12.60
N ASP A 71 23.31 -2.48 11.36
CA ASP A 71 24.16 -2.00 10.26
C ASP A 71 23.33 -1.87 8.97
N LYS A 72 23.19 -0.63 8.46
CA LYS A 72 22.50 -0.36 7.20
C LYS A 72 23.23 -0.95 5.99
N ASN A 73 24.52 -1.30 6.13
CA ASN A 73 25.32 -1.93 5.07
C ASN A 73 24.97 -3.42 4.86
N ASP A 74 24.33 -4.06 5.83
CA ASP A 74 23.87 -5.46 5.70
C ASP A 74 22.57 -5.56 4.89
N LEU A 75 21.94 -4.43 4.58
CA LEU A 75 20.70 -4.37 3.80
C LEU A 75 20.98 -4.41 2.31
N SER A 76 20.14 -5.13 1.58
CA SER A 76 20.07 -4.95 0.13
C SER A 76 19.59 -3.53 -0.21
N THR A 77 19.86 -3.08 -1.43
CA THR A 77 19.39 -1.77 -1.92
C THR A 77 17.88 -1.61 -1.73
N ASP A 78 17.10 -2.65 -2.00
CA ASP A 78 15.63 -2.59 -1.89
C ASP A 78 15.17 -2.51 -0.43
N GLN A 79 15.84 -3.23 0.49
CA GLN A 79 15.55 -3.19 1.92
C GLN A 79 15.89 -1.83 2.53
N LEU A 80 17.03 -1.24 2.13
CA LEU A 80 17.44 0.09 2.54
C LEU A 80 16.41 1.14 2.09
N ARG A 81 15.96 1.09 0.83
CA ARG A 81 14.93 1.99 0.31
C ARG A 81 13.61 1.84 1.03
N LEU A 82 13.17 0.62 1.32
CA LEU A 82 11.95 0.37 2.06
C LEU A 82 12.02 0.95 3.48
N MET A 83 13.18 0.82 4.14
CA MET A 83 13.40 1.39 5.46
C MET A 83 13.36 2.92 5.44
N GLU A 84 14.01 3.58 4.47
CA GLU A 84 13.95 5.04 4.30
C GLU A 84 12.51 5.53 4.09
N ILE A 85 11.71 4.80 3.30
CA ILE A 85 10.29 5.07 3.08
C ILE A 85 9.51 4.97 4.41
N CYS A 86 9.75 3.91 5.20
CA CYS A 86 9.07 3.71 6.48
C CYS A 86 9.45 4.78 7.52
N GLU A 87 10.72 5.17 7.60
CA GLU A 87 11.21 6.26 8.45
C GLU A 87 10.54 7.60 8.06
N ALA A 88 10.41 7.90 6.76
CA ALA A 88 9.81 9.15 6.28
C ALA A 88 8.28 9.24 6.48
N ILE A 89 7.60 8.09 6.60
CA ILE A 89 6.15 8.01 6.75
C ILE A 89 5.71 7.92 8.22
N SER A 90 6.55 7.33 9.07
CA SER A 90 6.31 7.20 10.52
C SER A 90 6.41 8.59 11.14
N CYS A 91 5.25 9.19 11.45
CA CYS A 91 5.16 10.47 12.13
C CYS A 91 5.35 10.29 13.64
#